data_AF-A0A1I8QEE0-F1
#
_entry.id   AF-A0A1I8QEE0-F1
#
_cell.length_a   1.000
_cell.length_b   1.000
_cell.length_c   1.000
_cell.angle_alpha   90.00
_cell.angle_beta   90.00
_cell.angle_gamma   90.00
#
_symmetry.space_group_name_H-M   'P 1'
#
loop_
_entity.id
_entity.type
_entity.pdbx_description
1 polymer ?
#
loop_
_entity_poly.entity_id
_entity_poly.type
_entity_poly.pdbx_seq_one_letter_code
_entity_poly.pdbx_strand_id
1 'polypeptide(L)'
;MEMGRYFQVQDDYLDCFGDPKITGKIGTDIEENKCSWLAVECMNRANNEQKLTMLECYGKYDPKMIQRVKNLYKSLELPKLYTNYEEIIHTKIKRLISNQTSNDVPCNTLLLMLDNMYQRTH
;
A
#
# COMPACT_ATOMS: atom_id res chain seq x y z
N MET A 1 -11.52 -3.28 -12.29
CA MET A 1 -11.43 -3.22 -10.81
C MET A 1 -10.01 -3.40 -10.28
N GLU A 2 -9.14 -4.21 -10.91
CA GLU A 2 -7.77 -4.47 -10.42
C GLU A 2 -6.90 -3.20 -10.27
N MET A 3 -6.95 -2.30 -11.25
CA MET A 3 -6.13 -1.08 -11.25
C MET A 3 -6.48 -0.12 -10.09
N GLY A 4 -7.76 0.08 -9.79
CA GLY A 4 -8.19 0.92 -8.67
C GLY A 4 -7.80 0.32 -7.31
N ARG A 5 -7.88 -1.00 -7.18
CA ARG A 5 -7.40 -1.70 -5.98
C ARG A 5 -5.88 -1.55 -5.81
N TYR A 6 -5.12 -1.71 -6.89
CA TYR A 6 -3.67 -1.49 -6.86
C TYR A 6 -3.33 -0.08 -6.41
N PHE A 7 -4.00 0.93 -6.97
CA PHE A 7 -3.81 2.33 -6.59
C PHE A 7 -4.08 2.57 -5.10
N GLN A 8 -5.17 2.02 -4.55
CA GLN A 8 -5.47 2.20 -3.12
C GLN A 8 -4.44 1.52 -2.23
N VAL A 9 -4.02 0.29 -2.55
CA VAL A 9 -2.98 -0.41 -1.77
C VAL A 9 -1.65 0.34 -1.83
N GLN A 10 -1.31 0.92 -2.98
CA GLN A 10 -0.14 1.78 -3.12
C GLN A 10 -0.26 3.07 -2.29
N ASP A 11 -1.40 3.76 -2.32
CA ASP A 11 -1.63 4.96 -1.52
C ASP A 11 -1.50 4.65 -0.02
N ASP A 12 -2.14 3.59 0.47
CA ASP A 12 -2.05 3.12 1.86
C ASP A 12 -0.59 2.79 2.26
N TYR A 13 0.19 2.20 1.35
CA TYR A 13 1.60 1.89 1.60
C TYR A 13 2.45 3.16 1.66
N LEU A 14 2.29 4.06 0.69
CA LEU A 14 3.04 5.31 0.59
C LEU A 14 2.67 6.29 1.70
N ASP A 15 1.46 6.24 2.22
CA ASP A 15 1.05 7.02 3.39
C ASP A 15 1.93 6.66 4.62
N CYS A 16 2.23 5.38 4.81
CA CYS A 16 3.08 4.96 5.91
C CYS A 16 4.58 5.09 5.63
N PHE A 17 5.04 4.72 4.42
CA PHE A 17 6.44 4.49 4.10
C PHE A 17 7.03 5.38 3.00
N GLY A 18 6.23 6.16 2.28
CA GLY A 18 6.73 7.04 1.22
C GLY A 18 7.42 8.28 1.78
N ASP A 19 8.40 8.81 1.05
CA ASP A 19 9.00 10.11 1.35
C ASP A 19 7.97 11.24 1.13
N PRO A 20 7.63 12.05 2.15
CA PRO A 20 6.74 13.21 2.01
C PRO A 20 7.12 14.19 0.90
N LYS A 21 8.40 14.27 0.53
CA LYS A 21 8.88 15.11 -0.59
C LYS A 21 8.41 14.60 -1.95
N ILE A 22 8.20 13.28 -2.06
CA ILE A 22 7.76 12.62 -3.29
C ILE A 22 6.24 12.50 -3.30
N THR A 23 5.64 12.07 -2.19
CA THR A 23 4.18 11.93 -2.09
C THR A 23 3.46 13.28 -2.01
N GLY A 24 4.16 14.35 -1.62
CA GLY A 24 3.60 15.68 -1.43
C GLY A 24 2.68 15.80 -0.20
N LYS A 25 2.57 14.73 0.61
CA LYS A 25 1.75 14.68 1.82
C LYS A 25 2.49 13.99 2.96
N ILE A 26 2.19 14.42 4.18
CA ILE A 26 2.52 13.65 5.38
C ILE A 26 1.41 12.63 5.53
N GLY A 27 1.74 11.34 5.58
CA GLY A 27 0.73 10.31 5.78
C GLY A 27 0.23 10.25 7.21
N THR A 28 -1.06 9.98 7.35
CA THR A 28 -1.84 10.10 8.59
C THR A 28 -2.65 8.84 8.92
N ASP A 29 -2.54 7.77 8.14
CA ASP A 29 -3.43 6.62 8.25
C ASP A 29 -3.42 5.94 9.63
N ILE A 30 -2.27 5.94 10.29
CA ILE A 30 -2.09 5.29 11.60
C ILE A 30 -2.82 6.07 12.69
N GLU A 31 -2.59 7.38 12.79
CA GLU A 31 -3.21 8.24 13.81
C GLU A 31 -4.69 8.49 13.56
N GLU A 32 -5.13 8.45 12.30
CA GLU A 32 -6.55 8.55 11.92
C GLU A 32 -7.32 7.25 12.11
N ASN A 33 -6.67 6.18 12.57
CA ASN A 33 -7.28 4.86 12.78
C ASN A 33 -7.94 4.30 11.50
N LYS A 34 -7.34 4.57 10.33
CA LYS A 34 -7.89 4.11 9.06
C LYS A 34 -7.73 2.60 8.91
N CYS A 35 -8.71 1.99 8.23
CA CYS A 35 -8.66 0.59 7.82
C CYS A 35 -7.82 0.44 6.54
N SER A 36 -6.53 0.80 6.62
CA SER A 36 -5.59 0.71 5.51
C SER A 36 -5.18 -0.74 5.25
N TRP A 37 -4.67 -1.00 4.04
CA TRP A 37 -4.12 -2.29 3.67
C TRP A 37 -3.06 -2.77 4.66
N LEU A 38 -2.15 -1.90 5.08
CA LEU A 38 -1.12 -2.22 6.07
C LEU A 38 -1.70 -2.65 7.42
N ALA A 39 -2.77 -1.99 7.90
CA ALA A 39 -3.43 -2.36 9.15
C ALA A 39 -4.06 -3.76 9.07
N VAL A 40 -4.74 -4.06 7.97
CA VAL A 40 -5.37 -5.37 7.74
C VAL A 40 -4.32 -6.47 7.62
N GLU A 41 -3.27 -6.26 6.81
CA GLU A 41 -2.22 -7.27 6.62
C GLU A 41 -1.40 -7.50 7.90
N CYS A 42 -1.21 -6.44 8.72
CA CYS A 42 -0.63 -6.55 10.05
C CYS A 42 -1.48 -7.44 10.95
N MET A 43 -2.78 -7.16 11.10
CA MET A 43 -3.67 -7.93 11.99
C MET A 43 -3.81 -9.39 11.58
N ASN A 44 -3.71 -9.69 10.29
CA ASN A 44 -3.75 -11.06 9.77
C ASN A 44 -2.48 -11.88 10.08
N ARG A 45 -1.32 -11.22 10.20
CA ARG A 45 -0.01 -11.89 10.43
C ARG A 45 0.47 -11.81 11.87
N ALA A 46 0.00 -10.80 12.61
CA ALA A 46 0.44 -10.52 13.95
C ALA A 46 0.10 -11.66 14.92
N ASN A 47 1.05 -12.00 15.78
CA ASN A 47 0.79 -12.81 16.97
C ASN A 47 0.00 -12.00 18.02
N ASN A 48 -0.34 -12.63 19.16
CA ASN A 48 -1.15 -11.98 20.19
C ASN A 48 -0.50 -10.72 20.79
N GLU A 49 0.81 -10.73 21.03
CA GLU A 49 1.55 -9.59 21.59
C GLU A 49 1.61 -8.41 20.59
N GLN A 50 1.81 -8.72 19.32
CA GLN A 50 1.81 -7.74 18.24
C GLN A 50 0.41 -7.14 18.03
N LYS A 51 -0.66 -7.93 18.17
CA LYS A 51 -2.04 -7.42 18.16
C LYS A 51 -2.32 -6.48 19.33
N LEU A 52 -1.81 -6.77 20.52
CA LEU A 52 -1.89 -5.85 21.66
C LEU A 52 -1.18 -4.52 21.35
N THR A 53 -0.01 -4.58 20.71
CA THR A 53 0.70 -3.36 20.26
C THR A 53 -0.16 -2.53 19.30
N MET A 54 -0.85 -3.17 18.34
CA MET A 54 -1.80 -2.47 17.46
C MET A 54 -2.95 -1.83 18.26
N LEU A 55 -3.55 -2.55 19.23
CA LEU A 55 -4.64 -2.02 20.05
C LEU A 55 -4.21 -0.84 20.93
N GLU A 56 -2.99 -0.85 21.45
CA GLU A 56 -2.45 0.22 22.29
C GLU A 56 -2.10 1.47 21.48
N CYS A 57 -1.51 1.29 20.30
CA CYS A 57 -0.80 2.35 19.58
C CYS A 57 -1.57 2.92 18.38
N TYR A 58 -2.40 2.12 17.72
CA TYR A 58 -3.10 2.53 16.50
C TYR A 58 -4.22 3.54 16.82
N GLY A 59 -4.41 4.55 15.96
CA GLY A 59 -5.38 5.63 16.20
C GLY A 59 -4.94 6.66 17.25
N LYS A 60 -3.65 6.78 17.54
CA LYS A 60 -3.09 7.75 18.49
C LYS A 60 -2.22 8.77 17.77
N TYR A 61 -2.40 10.05 18.08
CA TYR A 61 -1.60 11.16 17.57
C TYR A 61 -0.24 11.31 18.28
N ASP A 62 0.24 10.28 18.99
CA ASP A 62 1.56 10.28 19.64
C ASP A 62 2.62 9.74 18.66
N PRO A 63 3.65 10.54 18.30
CA PRO A 63 4.72 10.11 17.41
C PRO A 63 5.41 8.81 17.84
N LYS A 64 5.51 8.53 19.14
CA LYS A 64 6.11 7.28 19.66
C LYS A 64 5.23 6.07 19.35
N MET A 65 3.91 6.23 19.44
CA MET A 65 2.94 5.17 19.13
C MET A 65 2.89 4.91 17.63
N ILE A 66 2.89 5.97 16.82
CA ILE A 66 2.99 5.88 15.36
C ILE A 66 4.26 5.13 14.97
N GLN A 67 5.42 5.51 15.54
CA GLN A 67 6.68 4.84 15.24
C GLN A 67 6.68 3.37 15.67
N ARG A 68 6.04 3.03 16.79
CA ARG A 68 5.90 1.64 17.25
C ARG A 68 5.08 0.79 16.28
N VAL A 69 4.00 1.34 15.72
CA VAL A 69 3.22 0.69 14.64
C VAL A 69 4.07 0.53 13.37
N LYS A 70 4.79 1.58 12.93
CA LYS A 70 5.67 1.50 11.75
C LYS A 70 6.76 0.43 11.93
N ASN A 71 7.33 0.31 13.12
CA ASN A 71 8.31 -0.73 13.43
C ASN A 71 7.69 -2.13 13.42
N LEU A 72 6.46 -2.27 13.93
CA LEU A 72 5.73 -3.52 13.88
C LEU A 72 5.49 -3.96 12.42
N TYR A 73 5.06 -3.06 11.55
CA TYR A 73 4.91 -3.34 10.12
C TYR A 73 6.20 -3.81 9.46
N LYS A 74 7.33 -3.19 9.80
CA LYS A 74 8.66 -3.65 9.34
C LYS A 74 9.01 -5.04 9.86
N SER A 75 8.74 -5.32 11.13
CA SER A 75 9.02 -6.64 11.75
C SER A 75 8.21 -7.78 11.14
N LEU A 76 7.03 -7.48 10.59
CA LEU A 76 6.15 -8.42 9.88
C LEU A 76 6.48 -8.51 8.38
N GLU A 77 7.59 -7.91 7.94
CA GLU A 77 8.03 -7.84 6.53
C GLU A 77 6.95 -7.27 5.58
N LEU A 78 6.06 -6.39 6.05
CA LEU A 78 5.01 -5.81 5.21
C LEU A 78 5.55 -5.02 4.00
N PRO A 79 6.69 -4.31 4.08
CA PRO A 79 7.31 -3.69 2.90
C PRO A 79 7.64 -4.71 1.79
N LYS A 80 8.19 -5.86 2.18
CA LYS A 80 8.52 -6.94 1.23
C LYS A 80 7.26 -7.60 0.66
N LEU A 81 6.22 -7.74 1.49
CA LEU A 81 4.91 -8.20 1.03
C LEU A 81 4.33 -7.25 -0.02
N TYR A 82 4.45 -5.93 0.18
CA TYR A 82 4.01 -4.92 -0.78
C TYR A 82 4.79 -5.05 -2.09
N THR A 83 6.13 -5.13 -2.06
CA THR A 83 6.95 -5.31 -3.27
C THR A 83 6.51 -6.53 -4.08
N ASN A 84 6.29 -7.67 -3.43
CA ASN A 84 5.80 -8.89 -4.10
C ASN A 84 4.39 -8.68 -4.68
N TYR A 85 3.50 -8.02 -3.94
CA TYR A 85 2.15 -7.71 -4.41
C TYR A 85 2.18 -6.80 -5.64
N GLU A 86 3.01 -5.76 -5.63
CA GLU A 86 3.19 -4.79 -6.72
C GLU A 86 3.63 -5.46 -8.02
N GLU A 87 4.63 -6.35 -7.96
CA GLU A 87 5.09 -7.10 -9.14
C GLU A 87 4.00 -8.00 -9.73
N ILE A 88 3.28 -8.73 -8.87
CA ILE A 88 2.22 -9.64 -9.27
C ILE A 88 1.06 -8.87 -9.90
N ILE A 89 0.58 -7.81 -9.23
CA ILE A 89 -0.59 -7.06 -9.69
C ILE A 89 -0.26 -6.27 -10.95
N HIS A 90 0.94 -5.70 -11.07
CA HIS A 90 1.42 -5.02 -12.26
C HIS A 90 1.42 -5.97 -13.47
N THR A 91 2.04 -7.15 -13.32
CA THR A 91 2.09 -8.17 -14.39
C THR A 91 0.69 -8.63 -14.78
N LYS A 92 -0.19 -8.84 -13.79
CA LYS A 92 -1.58 -9.24 -14.03
C LYS A 92 -2.35 -8.17 -14.80
N ILE A 93 -2.27 -6.90 -14.41
CA ILE A 93 -2.97 -5.80 -15.09
C ILE A 93 -2.42 -5.62 -16.51
N LYS A 94 -1.10 -5.67 -16.69
CA LYS A 94 -0.46 -5.58 -18.01
C LYS A 94 -0.98 -6.67 -18.95
N ARG A 95 -1.05 -7.92 -18.48
CA ARG A 95 -1.61 -9.04 -19.25
C ARG A 95 -3.10 -8.84 -19.58
N LEU A 96 -3.89 -8.31 -18.64
CA LEU A 96 -5.31 -8.03 -18.88
C LEU A 96 -5.51 -6.96 -19.96
N ILE A 97 -4.70 -5.90 -19.95
CA ILE A 97 -4.74 -4.86 -20.98
C ILE A 97 -4.29 -5.42 -22.34
N SER A 98 -3.21 -6.19 -22.40
CA SER A 98 -2.70 -6.77 -23.65
C SER A 98 -3.62 -7.82 -24.27
N ASN A 99 -4.40 -8.55 -23.46
CA ASN A 99 -5.36 -9.55 -23.95
C ASN A 99 -6.71 -8.94 -24.35
N GLN A 100 -6.88 -7.62 -24.23
CA GLN A 100 -8.13 -6.96 -24.57
C GLN A 100 -8.25 -6.81 -26.10
N THR A 101 -9.34 -7.33 -26.66
CA THR A 101 -9.55 -7.44 -28.12
C THR A 101 -10.41 -6.33 -28.72
N SER A 102 -10.97 -5.43 -27.90
CA SER A 102 -11.74 -4.28 -28.37
C SER A 102 -10.83 -3.08 -28.61
N ASN A 103 -10.97 -2.45 -29.79
CA ASN A 103 -10.29 -1.20 -30.15
C ASN A 103 -10.90 0.04 -29.48
N ASP A 104 -12.01 -0.10 -28.73
CA ASP A 104 -12.71 1.02 -28.09
C ASP A 104 -12.02 1.48 -26.80
N VAL A 105 -11.17 0.63 -26.23
CA VAL A 105 -10.41 0.94 -25.02
C VAL A 105 -9.00 1.38 -25.42
N PRO A 106 -8.55 2.57 -25.00
CA PRO A 106 -7.22 3.06 -25.33
C PRO A 106 -6.15 2.32 -24.51
N CYS A 107 -5.77 1.12 -24.95
CA CYS A 107 -4.81 0.25 -24.26
C CYS A 107 -3.48 0.95 -23.97
N ASN A 108 -2.98 1.76 -24.91
CA ASN A 108 -1.75 2.53 -24.71
C ASN A 108 -1.86 3.52 -23.55
N THR A 109 -3.02 4.18 -23.38
CA THR A 109 -3.25 5.10 -22.27
C THR A 109 -3.30 4.36 -20.94
N LEU A 110 -3.94 3.19 -20.90
CA LEU A 110 -3.98 2.37 -19.69
C LEU A 110 -2.61 1.81 -19.30
N LEU A 111 -1.79 1.43 -20.29
CA LEU A 111 -0.41 1.01 -20.06
C LEU A 111 0.43 2.17 -19.52
N LEU A 112 0.35 3.37 -20.10
CA LEU A 112 1.03 4.55 -19.59
C LEU A 112 0.60 4.90 -18.16
N MET A 113 -0.70 4.78 -17.84
CA MET A 113 -1.19 4.96 -16.47
C MET A 113 -0.60 3.90 -15.52
N LEU A 114 -0.57 2.63 -15.94
CA LEU A 114 0.01 1.54 -15.16
C LEU A 114 1.51 1.75 -14.90
N ASP A 115 2.27 2.09 -15.93
CA ASP A 115 3.71 2.35 -15.83
C ASP A 115 3.98 3.57 -14.93
N ASN A 116 3.15 4.61 -15.00
CA ASN A 116 3.24 5.77 -14.11
C ASN A 116 2.93 5.46 -12.64
N MET A 117 2.24 4.34 -12.35
CA MET A 117 2.01 3.85 -11.00
C MET A 117 3.08 2.86 -10.56
N TYR A 118 3.78 2.20 -11.48
CA TYR A 118 4.78 1.20 -11.14
C TYR A 118 6.06 1.85 -10.59
N GLN A 119 6.54 1.39 -9.43
CA GLN A 119 7.73 1.92 -8.77
C GLN A 119 7.75 3.44 -8.61
N ARG A 120 6.58 4.06 -8.38
CA ARG A 120 6.54 5.46 -7.92
C ARG A 120 7.46 5.57 -6.72
N THR A 121 8.51 6.36 -6.89
CA THR A 121 9.70 6.37 -6.04
C THR A 121 9.31 6.48 -4.57
N HIS A 122 9.82 5.53 -3.80
CA HIS A 122 9.87 5.54 -2.34
C HIS A 122 10.63 6.75 -1.81
#